data_AF-A0AAP5T5W3-F1
#
_entry.id   AF-A0AAP5T5W3-F1
#
_cell.length_a   1.000
_cell.length_b   1.000
_cell.length_c   1.000
_cell.angle_alpha   90.00
_cell.angle_beta   90.00
_cell.angle_gamma   90.00
#
_symmetry.space_group_name_H-M   'P 1'
#
loop_
_entity.id
_entity.type
_entity.pdbx_description
1 polymer ?
#
loop_
_entity_poly.entity_id
_entity_poly.type
_entity_poly.pdbx_seq_one_letter_code
_entity_poly.pdbx_strand_id
1 'polypeptide(L)'
;MSPAAPRTDHTHVLLLRGINVGRSNRVGKDTLIRWAQAAGGEAVTTHLASGNVLFRASSDAAAEGVRQGFARRAREEGGLDVPVVLVDVGTLRRALELHDALPWAGGEPKRTQLTVLEDDPAPEAAAALAALDHGDDRPAGPDRTALEGRLLWMRCAAGVADSPLTPARLDRALGVRGTARNLTTVRVLAGLPSED
;
A
#
# COMPACT_ATOMS: atom_id res chain seq x y z
N MET A 1 21.36 -4.02 -11.07
CA MET A 1 21.69 -3.54 -9.72
C MET A 1 20.48 -3.84 -8.85
N SER A 2 20.50 -4.95 -8.11
CA SER A 2 19.40 -5.31 -7.22
C SER A 2 19.17 -4.18 -6.22
N PRO A 3 17.93 -3.81 -5.90
CA PRO A 3 17.68 -2.87 -4.82
C PRO A 3 18.33 -3.43 -3.55
N ALA A 4 19.11 -2.60 -2.85
CA ALA A 4 19.66 -2.98 -1.55
C ALA A 4 18.51 -3.48 -0.67
N ALA A 5 18.72 -4.62 0.01
CA ALA A 5 17.74 -5.15 0.95
C ALA A 5 17.31 -4.02 1.91
N PRO A 6 16.00 -3.88 2.18
CA PRO A 6 15.53 -2.86 3.10
C PRO A 6 16.27 -3.03 4.42
N ARG A 7 16.88 -1.94 4.92
CA ARG A 7 17.51 -1.99 6.23
C ARG A 7 16.43 -2.39 7.25
N THR A 8 16.76 -3.33 8.12
CA THR A 8 15.80 -3.93 9.07
C THR A 8 15.42 -2.99 10.23
N ASP A 9 16.01 -1.79 10.28
CA ASP A 9 15.80 -0.76 11.31
C ASP A 9 14.73 0.29 10.96
N HIS A 10 14.13 0.24 9.77
CA HIS A 10 13.00 1.11 9.44
C HIS A 10 11.77 0.70 10.25
N THR A 11 11.03 1.70 10.73
CA THR A 11 9.82 1.48 11.53
C THR A 11 8.55 1.86 10.77
N HIS A 12 8.64 2.73 9.75
CA HIS A 12 7.48 3.28 9.05
C HIS A 12 7.65 3.32 7.53
N VAL A 13 6.52 3.30 6.83
CA VAL A 13 6.43 3.38 5.38
C VAL A 13 5.36 4.40 4.97
N LEU A 14 5.69 5.30 4.05
CA LEU A 14 4.74 6.08 3.28
C LEU A 14 4.43 5.37 1.97
N LEU A 15 3.15 5.08 1.74
CA LEU A 15 2.62 4.48 0.52
C LEU A 15 1.88 5.54 -0.28
N LEU A 16 2.48 5.96 -1.41
CA LEU A 16 1.85 6.89 -2.33
C LEU A 16 1.00 6.17 -3.37
N ARG A 17 -0.14 6.76 -3.74
CA ARG A 17 -1.03 6.25 -4.81
C ARG A 17 -0.91 7.09 -6.08
N GLY A 18 -0.84 6.45 -7.24
CA GLY A 18 -0.95 7.14 -8.53
C GLY A 18 0.26 7.98 -8.93
N ILE A 19 1.45 7.67 -8.40
CA ILE A 19 2.71 8.25 -8.88
C ILE A 19 3.41 7.32 -9.86
N ASN A 20 4.14 7.88 -10.82
CA ASN A 20 4.95 7.12 -11.79
C ASN A 20 4.18 6.06 -12.61
N VAL A 21 2.84 6.19 -12.70
CA VAL A 21 1.99 5.38 -13.57
C VAL A 21 1.80 6.14 -14.90
N GLY A 22 2.13 5.49 -16.02
CA GLY A 22 2.00 6.12 -17.34
C GLY A 22 2.91 7.34 -17.51
N ARG A 23 2.40 8.47 -18.00
CA ARG A 23 3.18 9.72 -18.17
C ARG A 23 2.92 10.75 -17.07
N SER A 24 2.00 10.48 -16.16
CA SER A 24 1.56 11.43 -15.14
C SER A 24 2.33 11.28 -13.82
N ASN A 25 2.30 12.32 -13.00
CA ASN A 25 2.79 12.31 -11.61
C ASN A 25 4.21 11.72 -11.48
N ARG A 26 5.12 12.17 -12.35
CA ARG A 26 6.50 11.68 -12.40
C ARG A 26 7.33 12.30 -11.29
N VAL A 27 7.95 11.46 -10.49
CA VAL A 27 8.82 11.89 -9.39
C VAL A 27 9.96 10.91 -9.20
N GLY A 28 11.18 11.46 -9.11
CA GLY A 28 12.38 10.70 -8.86
C GLY A 28 12.49 10.26 -7.39
N LYS A 29 13.09 9.10 -7.16
CA LYS A 29 13.32 8.56 -5.81
C LYS A 29 14.06 9.55 -4.88
N ASP A 30 15.02 10.30 -5.42
CA ASP A 30 15.84 11.23 -4.63
C ASP A 30 14.98 12.40 -4.13
N THR A 31 13.98 12.82 -4.92
CA THR A 31 13.01 13.83 -4.50
C THR A 31 12.12 13.31 -3.36
N LEU A 32 11.64 12.06 -3.45
CA LEU A 32 10.87 11.43 -2.37
C LEU A 32 11.69 11.36 -1.08
N ILE A 33 12.96 10.97 -1.17
CA ILE A 33 13.88 10.90 -0.04
C ILE A 33 14.05 12.29 0.59
N ARG A 34 14.35 13.32 -0.23
CA ARG A 34 14.52 14.70 0.25
C ARG A 34 13.27 15.21 0.97
N TRP A 35 12.08 14.98 0.43
CA TRP A 35 10.84 15.43 1.07
C TRP A 35 10.60 14.78 2.43
N ALA A 36 10.85 13.47 2.55
CA ALA A 36 10.69 12.78 3.82
C ALA A 36 11.75 13.18 4.84
N GLN A 37 13.01 13.37 4.43
CA GLN A 37 14.07 13.90 5.30
C GLN A 37 13.75 15.31 5.79
N ALA A 38 13.31 16.19 4.88
CA ALA A 38 12.92 17.56 5.23
C ALA A 38 11.67 17.61 6.12
N ALA A 39 10.85 16.55 6.12
CA ALA A 39 9.71 16.39 7.01
C ALA A 39 10.09 15.77 8.38
N GLY A 40 11.37 15.45 8.61
CA GLY A 40 11.88 14.91 9.87
C GLY A 40 12.08 13.40 9.89
N GLY A 41 11.91 12.71 8.75
CA GLY A 41 12.17 11.28 8.64
C GLY A 41 13.66 10.97 8.74
N GLU A 42 14.02 9.95 9.50
CA GLU A 42 15.41 9.50 9.67
C GLU A 42 15.68 8.25 8.84
N ALA A 43 16.95 8.02 8.48
CA ALA A 43 17.39 6.85 7.71
C ALA A 43 16.59 6.60 6.40
N VAL A 44 16.04 7.65 5.80
CA VAL A 44 15.08 7.54 4.69
C VAL A 44 15.64 6.79 3.49
N THR A 45 14.87 5.84 2.98
CA THR A 45 15.12 5.14 1.72
C THR A 45 13.82 4.97 0.92
N THR A 46 13.93 4.40 -0.28
CA THR A 46 12.76 4.03 -1.11
C THR A 46 12.87 2.60 -1.58
N HIS A 47 11.72 1.94 -1.71
CA HIS A 47 11.63 0.67 -2.43
C HIS A 47 10.97 0.91 -3.79
N LEU A 48 11.77 0.73 -4.85
CA LEU A 48 11.39 1.02 -6.25
C LEU A 48 10.98 2.49 -6.46
N ALA A 49 10.57 2.82 -7.70
CA ALA A 49 10.03 4.14 -8.05
C ALA A 49 8.52 4.26 -7.77
N SER A 50 7.87 3.22 -7.25
CA SER A 50 6.41 3.12 -7.13
C SER A 50 5.81 3.82 -5.89
N GLY A 51 6.58 4.68 -5.22
CA GLY A 51 6.07 5.48 -4.10
C GLY A 51 6.03 4.73 -2.78
N ASN A 52 7.11 4.02 -2.47
CA ASN A 52 7.34 3.44 -1.15
C ASN A 52 8.50 4.18 -0.51
N VAL A 53 8.23 4.96 0.52
CA VAL A 53 9.28 5.68 1.26
C VAL A 53 9.36 5.07 2.65
N LEU A 54 10.50 4.45 2.98
CA LEU A 54 10.74 3.87 4.29
C LEU A 54 11.57 4.83 5.12
N PHE A 55 11.25 4.96 6.40
CA PHE A 55 11.95 5.86 7.30
C PHE A 55 11.85 5.38 8.75
N ARG A 56 12.67 5.98 9.62
CA ARG A 56 12.58 5.87 11.06
C ARG A 56 11.98 7.14 11.64
N ALA A 57 11.12 6.97 12.63
CA ALA A 57 10.57 8.03 13.47
C ALA A 57 10.62 7.57 14.93
N SER A 58 10.69 8.53 15.85
CA SER A 58 10.80 8.29 17.29
C SER A 58 9.48 7.89 17.96
N SER A 59 8.34 8.15 17.30
CA SER A 59 7.00 7.80 17.74
C SER A 59 6.01 7.85 16.58
N ASP A 60 4.80 7.30 16.77
CA ASP A 60 3.73 7.36 15.77
C ASP A 60 3.31 8.81 15.46
N ALA A 61 3.31 9.68 16.49
CA ALA A 61 3.04 11.11 16.30
C ALA A 61 4.12 11.79 15.45
N ALA A 62 5.40 11.44 15.64
CA ALA A 62 6.47 11.94 14.79
C ALA A 62 6.33 11.41 13.35
N ALA A 63 5.96 10.14 13.18
CA ALA A 63 5.73 9.54 11.87
C ALA A 63 4.57 10.22 11.13
N GLU A 64 3.50 10.56 11.83
CA GLU A 64 2.37 11.31 11.27
C GLU A 64 2.81 12.74 10.87
N GLY A 65 3.65 13.38 11.67
CA GLY A 65 4.29 14.65 11.31
C GLY A 65 5.11 14.55 10.02
N VAL A 66 5.86 13.47 9.84
CA VAL A 66 6.59 13.18 8.59
C VAL A 66 5.62 13.01 7.42
N ARG A 67 4.54 12.24 7.58
CA ARG A 67 3.51 12.05 6.54
C ARG A 67 2.91 13.37 6.08
N GLN A 68 2.50 14.23 7.00
CA GLN A 68 1.90 15.53 6.70
C GLN A 68 2.92 16.49 6.05
N GLY A 69 4.13 16.56 6.61
CA GLY A 69 5.21 17.38 6.06
C GLY A 69 5.67 16.93 4.68
N PHE A 70 5.64 15.62 4.42
CA PHE A 70 5.91 15.03 3.12
C PHE A 70 4.80 15.37 2.12
N ALA A 71 3.53 15.16 2.48
CA ALA A 71 2.39 15.42 1.59
C ALA A 71 2.31 16.90 1.19
N ARG A 72 2.57 17.80 2.14
CA ARG A 72 2.66 19.24 1.86
C ARG A 72 3.72 19.57 0.81
N ARG A 73 4.94 19.03 0.96
CA ARG A 73 6.04 19.26 0.01
C ARG A 73 5.79 18.61 -1.34
N ALA A 74 5.22 17.42 -1.37
CA ALA A 74 4.81 16.77 -2.61
C ALA A 74 3.87 17.65 -3.42
N ARG A 75 2.92 18.32 -2.75
CA ARG A 75 2.02 19.31 -3.38
C ARG A 75 2.75 20.59 -3.79
N GLU A 76 3.43 21.24 -2.86
CA GLU A 76 4.00 22.59 -3.05
C GLU A 76 5.21 22.60 -4.00
N GLU A 77 6.11 21.63 -3.87
CA GLU A 77 7.35 21.56 -4.66
C GLU A 77 7.20 20.65 -5.89
N GLY A 78 6.37 19.61 -5.78
CA GLY A 78 6.21 18.60 -6.82
C GLY A 78 4.97 18.74 -7.70
N GLY A 79 4.00 19.58 -7.30
CA GLY A 79 2.69 19.62 -7.94
C GLY A 79 1.89 18.31 -7.81
N LEU A 80 2.23 17.47 -6.82
CA LEU A 80 1.63 16.16 -6.61
C LEU A 80 0.62 16.21 -5.46
N ASP A 81 -0.66 16.28 -5.82
CA ASP A 81 -1.76 16.09 -4.87
C ASP A 81 -2.25 14.65 -4.93
N VAL A 82 -1.49 13.76 -4.31
CA VAL A 82 -1.74 12.31 -4.31
C VAL A 82 -1.92 11.79 -2.89
N PRO A 83 -2.74 10.74 -2.69
CA PRO A 83 -2.85 10.07 -1.39
C PRO A 83 -1.50 9.57 -0.87
N VAL A 84 -1.24 9.80 0.42
CA VAL A 84 -0.05 9.33 1.15
C VAL A 84 -0.51 8.62 2.42
N VAL A 85 -0.46 7.30 2.40
CA VAL A 85 -0.86 6.44 3.53
C VAL A 85 0.38 6.11 4.37
N LEU A 86 0.29 6.33 5.69
CA LEU A 86 1.31 5.90 6.65
C LEU A 86 0.93 4.54 7.24
N VAL A 87 1.91 3.66 7.31
CA VAL A 87 1.82 2.34 7.95
C VAL A 87 3.15 1.99 8.59
N ASP A 88 3.14 1.34 9.75
CA ASP A 88 4.35 0.83 10.39
C ASP A 88 4.69 -0.58 9.89
N VAL A 89 5.96 -0.96 10.04
CA VAL A 89 6.48 -2.25 9.59
C VAL A 89 5.87 -3.43 10.36
N GLY A 90 5.50 -3.23 11.63
CA GLY A 90 4.82 -4.23 12.45
C GLY A 90 3.43 -4.56 11.91
N THR A 91 2.65 -3.54 11.55
CA THR A 91 1.36 -3.69 10.88
C THR A 91 1.48 -4.43 9.55
N LEU A 92 2.53 -4.19 8.76
CA LEU A 92 2.76 -4.96 7.52
C LEU A 92 3.08 -6.43 7.80
N ARG A 93 3.83 -6.75 8.86
CA ARG A 93 4.08 -8.14 9.28
C ARG A 93 2.79 -8.81 9.72
N ARG A 94 1.99 -8.12 10.55
CA ARG A 94 0.67 -8.60 10.96
C ARG A 94 -0.25 -8.84 9.76
N ALA A 95 -0.23 -7.95 8.77
CA ALA A 95 -0.98 -8.14 7.53
C ALA A 95 -0.58 -9.43 6.79
N LEU A 96 0.70 -9.78 6.77
CA LEU A 96 1.19 -11.02 6.16
C LEU A 96 0.74 -12.26 6.96
N GLU A 97 0.79 -12.22 8.29
CA GLU A 97 0.26 -13.31 9.13
C GLU A 97 -1.24 -13.52 8.89
N LEU A 98 -1.99 -12.43 8.76
CA LEU A 98 -3.40 -12.48 8.41
C LEU A 98 -3.64 -13.09 7.05
N HIS A 99 -2.84 -12.71 6.05
CA HIS A 99 -2.90 -13.31 4.72
C HIS A 99 -2.67 -14.81 4.77
N ASP A 100 -1.64 -15.27 5.50
CA ASP A 100 -1.25 -16.67 5.53
C ASP A 100 -2.28 -17.56 6.23
N ALA A 101 -3.15 -16.98 7.07
CA ALA A 101 -4.29 -17.65 7.68
C ALA A 101 -5.53 -17.75 6.77
N LEU A 102 -5.54 -17.07 5.61
CA LEU A 102 -6.70 -17.10 4.71
C LEU A 102 -6.81 -18.47 4.00
N PRO A 103 -8.03 -18.98 3.78
CA PRO A 103 -8.23 -20.26 3.09
C PRO A 103 -7.78 -20.24 1.62
N TRP A 104 -7.46 -19.05 1.12
CA TRP A 104 -7.00 -18.78 -0.24
C TRP A 104 -5.58 -18.18 -0.28
N ALA A 105 -4.83 -18.30 0.83
CA ALA A 105 -3.40 -18.01 0.87
C ALA A 105 -2.63 -18.84 -0.18
N GLY A 106 -1.45 -18.36 -0.59
CA GLY A 106 -0.61 -19.05 -1.58
C GLY A 106 -0.97 -18.78 -3.05
N GLY A 107 -1.67 -17.67 -3.33
CA GLY A 107 -1.90 -17.20 -4.71
C GLY A 107 -0.66 -16.56 -5.35
N GLU A 108 -0.70 -16.38 -6.68
CA GLU A 108 0.38 -15.71 -7.41
C GLU A 108 0.64 -14.31 -6.82
N PRO A 109 1.88 -13.97 -6.39
CA PRO A 109 2.16 -12.69 -5.72
C PRO A 109 1.77 -11.45 -6.53
N LYS A 110 1.83 -11.53 -7.86
CA LYS A 110 1.44 -10.43 -8.76
C LYS A 110 -0.07 -10.21 -8.83
N ARG A 111 -0.87 -11.22 -8.48
CA ARG A 111 -2.35 -11.17 -8.45
C ARG A 111 -2.90 -10.91 -7.05
N THR A 112 -2.03 -10.89 -6.05
CA THR A 112 -2.40 -10.72 -4.64
C THR A 112 -1.93 -9.36 -4.16
N GLN A 113 -2.83 -8.54 -3.64
CA GLN A 113 -2.56 -7.18 -3.23
C GLN A 113 -3.07 -6.90 -1.82
N LEU A 114 -2.25 -6.20 -1.03
CA LEU A 114 -2.69 -5.52 0.18
C LEU A 114 -3.00 -4.08 -0.17
N THR A 115 -4.20 -3.63 0.15
CA THR A 115 -4.56 -2.21 0.20
C THR A 115 -4.55 -1.77 1.65
N VAL A 116 -3.70 -0.80 1.96
CA VAL A 116 -3.71 -0.13 3.27
C VAL A 116 -4.58 1.11 3.16
N LEU A 117 -5.63 1.17 3.98
CA LEU A 117 -6.58 2.28 4.02
C LEU A 117 -6.01 3.45 4.82
N GLU A 118 -6.42 4.67 4.46
CA GLU A 118 -6.06 5.91 5.16
C GLU A 118 -6.54 5.92 6.62
N ASP A 119 -7.70 5.31 6.87
CA ASP A 119 -8.37 5.24 8.17
C ASP A 119 -9.17 3.94 8.29
N ASP A 120 -9.67 3.64 9.49
CA ASP A 120 -10.57 2.51 9.70
C ASP A 120 -11.88 2.72 8.92
N PRO A 121 -12.32 1.72 8.13
CA PRO A 121 -13.60 1.81 7.45
C PRO A 121 -14.75 1.66 8.45
N ALA A 122 -15.92 2.20 8.10
CA ALA A 122 -17.11 2.07 8.94
C ALA A 122 -17.53 0.59 9.11
N PRO A 123 -18.22 0.21 10.21
CA PRO A 123 -18.63 -1.17 10.46
C PRO A 123 -19.39 -1.84 9.30
N GLU A 124 -20.14 -1.07 8.52
CA GLU A 124 -20.93 -1.54 7.38
C GLU A 124 -20.09 -1.81 6.12
N ALA A 125 -18.83 -1.36 6.08
CA ALA A 125 -17.97 -1.47 4.91
C ALA A 125 -17.70 -2.92 4.50
N ALA A 126 -17.62 -3.85 5.47
CA ALA A 126 -17.45 -5.27 5.18
C ALA A 126 -18.64 -5.83 4.38
N ALA A 127 -19.87 -5.45 4.76
CA ALA A 127 -21.08 -5.85 4.05
C ALA A 127 -21.15 -5.19 2.65
N ALA A 128 -20.79 -3.90 2.56
CA ALA A 128 -20.73 -3.19 1.28
C ALA A 128 -19.70 -3.81 0.31
N LEU A 129 -18.53 -4.21 0.82
CA LEU A 129 -17.49 -4.91 0.08
C LEU A 129 -17.99 -6.29 -0.41
N ALA A 130 -18.65 -7.05 0.45
CA ALA A 130 -19.20 -8.36 0.11
C ALA A 130 -20.31 -8.28 -0.96
N ALA A 131 -21.05 -7.17 -1.01
CA ALA A 131 -22.12 -6.94 -1.99
C ALA A 131 -21.63 -6.48 -3.37
N LEU A 132 -20.33 -6.17 -3.53
CA LEU A 132 -19.77 -5.88 -4.85
C LEU A 132 -19.78 -7.14 -5.74
N ASP A 133 -19.82 -6.93 -7.05
CA ASP A 133 -19.53 -7.99 -8.02
C ASP A 133 -18.04 -8.35 -7.96
N HIS A 134 -17.74 -9.57 -7.50
CA HIS A 134 -16.39 -10.15 -7.45
C HIS A 134 -16.04 -10.91 -8.74
N GLY A 135 -16.96 -10.95 -9.71
CA GLY A 135 -16.81 -11.63 -10.98
C GLY A 135 -17.04 -13.14 -10.87
N ASP A 136 -18.04 -13.55 -10.09
CA ASP A 136 -18.40 -14.96 -9.84
C ASP A 136 -18.69 -15.74 -11.13
N ASP A 137 -19.30 -15.09 -12.12
CA ASP A 137 -19.66 -15.69 -13.42
C ASP A 137 -18.48 -15.75 -14.43
N ARG A 138 -17.29 -15.26 -14.05
CA ARG A 138 -16.14 -15.24 -14.97
C ARG A 138 -15.46 -16.61 -15.03
N PRO A 139 -14.84 -16.99 -16.17
CA PRO A 139 -14.16 -18.29 -16.29
C PRO A 139 -13.04 -18.54 -15.26
N ALA A 140 -12.37 -17.49 -14.79
CA ALA A 140 -11.33 -17.58 -13.77
C ALA A 140 -11.89 -17.73 -12.34
N GLY A 141 -13.21 -17.59 -12.16
CA GLY A 141 -13.87 -17.48 -10.86
C GLY A 141 -13.76 -16.08 -10.23
N PRO A 142 -14.30 -15.91 -9.01
CA PRO A 142 -14.35 -14.62 -8.34
C PRO A 142 -13.01 -14.21 -7.74
N ASP A 143 -12.80 -12.90 -7.69
CA ASP A 143 -11.79 -12.30 -6.84
C ASP A 143 -12.13 -12.60 -5.36
N ARG A 144 -11.10 -12.74 -4.53
CA ARG A 144 -11.27 -12.99 -3.09
C ARG A 144 -10.81 -11.78 -2.30
N THR A 145 -11.57 -11.42 -1.28
CA THR A 145 -11.24 -10.28 -0.40
C THR A 145 -11.27 -10.68 1.06
N ALA A 146 -10.46 -10.02 1.88
CA ALA A 146 -10.48 -10.11 3.34
C ALA A 146 -10.13 -8.74 3.92
N LEU A 147 -10.99 -8.21 4.78
CA LEU A 147 -10.86 -6.89 5.39
C LEU A 147 -10.70 -7.04 6.91
N GLU A 148 -9.63 -6.47 7.46
CA GLU A 148 -9.40 -6.36 8.91
C GLU A 148 -8.87 -4.96 9.24
N GLY A 149 -9.70 -4.14 9.90
CA GLY A 149 -9.41 -2.73 10.13
C GLY A 149 -9.03 -2.01 8.83
N ARG A 150 -7.82 -1.44 8.80
CA ARG A 150 -7.24 -0.73 7.64
C ARG A 150 -6.65 -1.64 6.56
N LEU A 151 -6.70 -2.96 6.71
CA LEU A 151 -6.00 -3.91 5.86
C LEU A 151 -6.99 -4.68 4.99
N LEU A 152 -6.99 -4.38 3.69
CA LEU A 152 -7.75 -5.13 2.70
C LEU A 152 -6.81 -5.99 1.86
N TRP A 153 -6.88 -7.30 2.04
CA TRP A 153 -6.31 -8.26 1.10
C TRP A 153 -7.27 -8.53 -0.05
N MET A 154 -6.72 -8.58 -1.25
CA MET A 154 -7.43 -8.95 -2.47
C MET A 154 -6.59 -9.90 -3.30
N ARG A 155 -7.19 -11.01 -3.74
CA ARG A 155 -6.61 -11.92 -4.74
C ARG A 155 -7.45 -11.89 -6.00
N CYS A 156 -6.90 -11.32 -7.06
CA CYS A 156 -7.57 -11.22 -8.36
C CYS A 156 -7.47 -12.53 -9.13
N ALA A 157 -8.59 -13.16 -9.46
CA ALA A 157 -8.61 -14.45 -10.13
C ALA A 157 -8.01 -14.38 -11.54
N ALA A 158 -8.48 -13.42 -12.34
CA ALA A 158 -8.03 -13.19 -13.71
C ALA A 158 -6.77 -12.31 -13.83
N GLY A 159 -6.37 -11.64 -12.74
CA GLY A 159 -5.30 -10.65 -12.72
C GLY A 159 -5.80 -9.26 -12.31
N VAL A 160 -4.88 -8.41 -11.86
CA VAL A 160 -5.22 -7.09 -11.28
C VAL A 160 -5.88 -6.17 -12.30
N ALA A 161 -5.41 -6.18 -13.55
CA ALA A 161 -5.97 -5.34 -14.61
C ALA A 161 -7.39 -5.74 -15.01
N ASP A 162 -7.74 -7.01 -14.84
CA ASP A 162 -9.03 -7.59 -15.22
C ASP A 162 -10.02 -7.63 -14.04
N SER A 163 -9.63 -7.20 -12.84
CA SER A 163 -10.48 -7.23 -11.66
C SER A 163 -11.68 -6.28 -11.81
N PRO A 164 -12.93 -6.73 -11.50
CA PRO A 164 -14.08 -5.84 -11.41
C PRO A 164 -13.96 -4.89 -10.20
N LEU A 165 -13.14 -5.22 -9.20
CA LEU A 165 -12.95 -4.45 -7.96
C LEU A 165 -11.93 -3.32 -8.17
N THR A 166 -12.27 -2.39 -9.06
CA THR A 166 -11.41 -1.23 -9.35
C THR A 166 -11.18 -0.37 -8.10
N PRO A 167 -10.06 0.38 -8.02
CA PRO A 167 -9.79 1.28 -6.89
C PRO A 167 -10.95 2.24 -6.60
N ALA A 168 -11.63 2.75 -7.62
CA ALA A 168 -12.78 3.64 -7.44
C ALA A 168 -13.99 2.93 -6.80
N ARG A 169 -14.24 1.65 -7.15
CA ARG A 169 -15.32 0.85 -6.53
C ARG A 169 -14.99 0.50 -5.08
N LEU A 170 -13.73 0.15 -4.81
CA LEU A 170 -13.24 -0.09 -3.45
C LEU A 170 -13.34 1.16 -2.59
N ASP A 171 -12.80 2.30 -3.05
CA ASP A 171 -12.88 3.59 -2.33
C ASP A 171 -14.35 3.95 -2.01
N ARG A 172 -15.29 3.72 -2.94
CA ARG A 172 -16.72 3.96 -2.74
C ARG A 172 -17.34 3.00 -1.72
N ALA A 173 -17.06 1.71 -1.81
CA ALA A 173 -17.66 0.70 -0.94
C ALA A 173 -17.13 0.79 0.50
N LEU A 174 -15.85 1.11 0.66
CA LEU A 174 -15.20 1.22 1.96
C LEU A 174 -15.39 2.58 2.61
N GLY A 175 -15.72 3.61 1.81
CA GLY A 175 -15.83 5.00 2.27
C GLY A 175 -14.48 5.65 2.60
N VAL A 176 -13.38 4.90 2.46
CA VAL A 176 -12.02 5.32 2.80
C VAL A 176 -11.09 4.96 1.64
N ARG A 177 -10.20 5.88 1.31
CA ARG A 177 -9.19 5.67 0.25
C ARG A 177 -8.09 4.76 0.77
N GLY A 178 -7.51 3.97 -0.14
CA GLY A 178 -6.35 3.14 0.19
C GLY A 178 -5.30 3.07 -0.90
N THR A 179 -4.10 2.65 -0.51
CA THR A 179 -2.97 2.43 -1.42
C THR A 179 -2.64 0.94 -1.51
N ALA A 180 -2.74 0.39 -2.72
CA ALA A 180 -2.46 -1.02 -2.99
C ALA A 180 -0.98 -1.29 -3.28
N ARG A 181 -0.47 -2.42 -2.79
CA ARG A 181 0.83 -3.03 -3.14
C ARG A 181 0.66 -4.52 -3.32
N ASN A 182 1.40 -5.10 -4.27
CA ASN A 182 1.39 -6.54 -4.47
C ASN A 182 2.11 -7.25 -3.31
N LEU A 183 1.86 -8.55 -3.15
CA LEU A 183 2.39 -9.36 -2.05
C LEU A 183 3.93 -9.31 -1.97
N THR A 184 4.63 -9.35 -3.11
CA THR A 184 6.10 -9.24 -3.15
C THR A 184 6.58 -7.93 -2.54
N THR A 185 5.97 -6.80 -2.91
CA THR A 185 6.31 -5.49 -2.33
C THR A 185 5.99 -5.45 -0.85
N VAL A 186 4.84 -5.97 -0.42
CA VAL A 186 4.46 -5.98 1.01
C VAL A 186 5.50 -6.74 1.84
N ARG A 187 5.98 -7.91 1.38
CA ARG A 187 7.04 -8.67 2.05
C ARG A 187 8.33 -7.85 2.20
N VAL A 188 8.77 -7.22 1.12
CA VAL A 188 9.97 -6.36 1.17
C VAL A 188 9.77 -5.19 2.14
N LEU A 189 8.62 -4.52 2.11
CA LEU A 189 8.32 -3.42 3.03
C LEU A 189 8.23 -3.87 4.50
N ALA A 190 7.85 -5.13 4.75
CA ALA A 190 7.86 -5.76 6.07
C ALA A 190 9.27 -6.17 6.55
N GLY A 191 10.31 -5.94 5.73
CA GLY A 191 11.69 -6.34 6.00
C GLY A 191 11.96 -7.83 5.78
N LEU A 192 11.13 -8.51 4.96
CA LEU A 192 11.29 -9.90 4.58
C LEU A 192 11.88 -10.00 3.16
N PRO A 193 12.56 -11.11 2.81
CA PRO A 193 13.03 -11.33 1.44
C PRO A 193 11.83 -11.40 0.47
N SER A 194 12.05 -10.98 -0.78
CA SER A 194 11.14 -11.34 -1.87
C SER A 194 11.26 -12.83 -2.14
N GLU A 195 10.15 -13.54 -2.21
CA GLU A 195 10.14 -14.91 -2.74
C GLU A 195 9.98 -14.83 -4.26
N ASP A 196 10.84 -15.56 -4.97
CA ASP A 196 10.89 -15.65 -6.44
C ASP A 196 9.72 -16.45 -7.03
#